data_AF-A0A7Y2VCS1-F1
#
_entry.id   AF-A0A7Y2VCS1-F1
#
_cell.length_a   1.000
_cell.length_b   1.000
_cell.length_c   1.000
_cell.angle_alpha   90.00
_cell.angle_beta   90.00
_cell.angle_gamma   90.00
#
_symmetry.space_group_name_H-M   'P 1'
#
loop_
_entity.id
_entity.type
_entity.pdbx_description
1 polymer ?
#
loop_
_entity_poly.entity_id
_entity_poly.type
_entity_poly.pdbx_seq_one_letter_code
_entity_poly.pdbx_strand_id
1 'polypeptide(L)'
;MKRKLLLSVALATSIFFTSFAQTSINVDTGYIDLGTGFSLTSYTKEAWINWADVSNSNNLISGNFTNQHAFYAPNGNMRSGHNGSWNTVIDTDDLIKDVWEHWAVTYDGTTGAMALYRNGVLKSSGTTAPGFIVTDIEIGSFNQGSFFEGLIDDVRIWEVVRTPAEIAANFNQCLTGTETGLVALYDFEDGSGLTLTDQTSNGNNGTIINVAPLPDLTWVTGNDVCLSDVVAPTVTINSTESPSTTISPIPITITFSENVTDFEESDLILGNGTASNFDGSGTTYTLDITPLADGNVTIDVPADVAWDPFYKNMNTAATQLSVAYNAAPSVVISSTETSPTNTSPFIVTITFSEDVTGFEVTDLTIGNGTADNLSGSGSIYTAEITPVADGTVSIDIAADVVEDTSTNGNSAAIQYALTYDGTAPIASAVTIISDNANTALATVGNVVTLNFTVSESLNNDPIATIDGNSAIITGGPLDWSAAYTMQTGDTAGLIAFTLDFTDTSGNAGNQVTTTTDASSVTFDEAIPTATIMLDDTDLSAGETATVTITFSEAVTGFDNDDLTVPNGTLTA
;
A
#
# COMPACT_ATOMS: atom_id res chain seq x y z
N MET A 1 15.20 16.68 29.27
CA MET A 1 16.47 17.43 29.20
C MET A 1 17.64 16.51 29.49
N LYS A 2 18.30 15.99 28.46
CA LYS A 2 19.67 15.44 28.55
C LYS A 2 20.46 16.06 27.40
N ARG A 3 21.20 17.14 27.69
CA ARG A 3 22.10 17.77 26.71
C ARG A 3 23.29 16.84 26.52
N LYS A 4 23.38 16.21 25.34
CA LYS A 4 24.61 15.58 24.86
C LYS A 4 25.55 16.72 24.46
N LEU A 5 26.63 16.88 25.23
CA LEU A 5 27.74 17.77 24.90
C LEU A 5 28.56 17.04 23.81
N LEU A 6 28.42 17.43 22.55
CA LEU A 6 29.34 17.01 21.50
C LEU A 6 30.64 17.80 21.68
N LEU A 7 31.66 17.13 22.19
CA LEU A 7 33.03 17.63 22.18
C LEU A 7 33.63 17.24 20.82
N SER A 8 33.64 18.16 19.87
CA SER A 8 34.35 17.98 18.59
C SER A 8 35.85 18.12 18.85
N VAL A 9 36.53 17.00 19.04
CA VAL A 9 37.98 16.94 18.89
C VAL A 9 38.24 16.88 17.39
N ALA A 10 38.58 18.01 16.79
CA ALA A 10 39.11 18.05 15.44
C ALA A 10 40.49 17.38 15.47
N LEU A 11 40.53 16.10 15.13
CA LEU A 11 41.78 15.44 14.75
C LEU A 11 42.14 16.04 13.38
N ALA A 12 43.13 16.92 13.34
CA ALA A 12 43.72 17.37 12.08
C ALA A 12 44.48 16.19 11.45
N THR A 13 43.74 15.32 10.76
CA THR A 13 44.35 14.45 9.76
C THR A 13 44.80 15.36 8.63
N SER A 14 46.12 15.49 8.45
CA SER A 14 46.69 16.08 7.25
C SER A 14 46.17 15.31 6.04
N ILE A 15 45.20 15.87 5.34
CA ILE A 15 44.73 15.35 4.05
C ILE A 15 45.82 15.72 3.06
N PHE A 16 46.62 14.74 2.65
CA PHE A 16 47.55 14.91 1.55
C PHE A 16 46.77 14.70 0.25
N PHE A 17 46.63 15.76 -0.56
CA PHE A 17 46.04 15.66 -1.89
C PHE A 17 47.10 15.15 -2.87
N THR A 18 47.21 13.82 -3.00
CA THR A 18 48.16 13.20 -3.94
C THR A 18 47.71 13.24 -5.40
N SER A 19 46.51 13.76 -5.67
CA SER A 19 46.01 14.03 -7.03
C SER A 19 44.87 15.04 -7.00
N PHE A 20 45.21 16.32 -6.95
CA PHE A 20 44.33 17.37 -7.49
C PHE A 20 44.72 17.44 -8.97
N ALA A 21 43.92 16.86 -9.86
CA ALA A 21 44.19 16.92 -11.29
C ALA A 21 43.49 18.16 -11.84
N GLN A 22 44.05 19.35 -11.64
CA GLN A 22 43.56 20.59 -12.24
C GLN A 22 44.44 21.01 -13.42
N THR A 23 43.91 21.86 -14.31
CA THR A 23 44.73 22.43 -15.38
C THR A 23 45.65 23.46 -14.75
N SER A 24 46.95 23.15 -14.74
CA SER A 24 47.95 23.99 -14.11
C SER A 24 49.01 24.43 -15.11
N ILE A 25 49.86 25.36 -14.71
CA ILE A 25 51.04 25.72 -15.51
C ILE A 25 52.33 25.34 -14.77
N ASN A 26 53.24 24.71 -15.50
CA ASN A 26 54.61 24.53 -15.04
C ASN A 26 55.40 25.83 -15.30
N VAL A 27 55.92 26.45 -14.23
CA VAL A 27 56.73 27.68 -14.31
C VAL A 27 58.24 27.50 -14.04
N ASP A 28 58.76 26.26 -14.13
CA ASP A 28 60.14 25.87 -13.80
C ASP A 28 61.23 26.80 -14.33
N THR A 29 60.98 27.44 -15.47
CA THR A 29 62.00 28.18 -16.20
C THR A 29 61.51 29.49 -16.83
N GLY A 30 60.47 30.07 -16.23
CA GLY A 30 60.01 31.43 -16.53
C GLY A 30 58.98 31.90 -15.51
N TYR A 31 58.13 32.84 -15.90
CA TYR A 31 57.21 33.48 -14.95
C TYR A 31 56.02 34.13 -15.67
N ILE A 32 54.98 34.48 -14.91
CA ILE A 32 53.88 35.32 -15.40
C ILE A 32 54.04 36.73 -14.84
N ASP A 33 54.11 37.72 -15.72
CA ASP A 33 54.13 39.14 -15.38
C ASP A 33 52.70 39.68 -15.37
N LEU A 34 52.21 40.15 -14.21
CA LEU A 34 50.90 40.78 -14.08
C LEU A 34 50.97 42.31 -14.27
N GLY A 35 52.14 42.86 -14.59
CA GLY A 35 52.36 44.27 -14.84
C GLY A 35 52.33 45.14 -13.57
N THR A 36 52.25 46.47 -13.75
CA THR A 36 52.39 47.48 -12.68
C THR A 36 51.06 48.15 -12.30
N GLY A 37 49.92 47.47 -12.48
CA GLY A 37 48.57 48.02 -12.31
C GLY A 37 48.01 47.98 -10.88
N PHE A 38 48.72 47.33 -9.95
CA PHE A 38 48.20 47.09 -8.60
C PHE A 38 48.38 48.31 -7.69
N SER A 39 47.54 48.42 -6.66
CA SER A 39 47.67 49.44 -5.61
C SER A 39 47.17 48.89 -4.27
N LEU A 40 47.68 47.73 -3.86
CA LEU A 40 47.20 47.02 -2.68
C LEU A 40 47.92 47.54 -1.43
N THR A 41 47.19 48.23 -0.54
CA THR A 41 47.68 48.71 0.77
C THR A 41 47.52 47.64 1.85
N SER A 42 46.54 46.76 1.70
CA SER A 42 46.37 45.49 2.39
C SER A 42 46.11 44.42 1.33
N TYR A 43 46.43 43.16 1.61
CA TYR A 43 46.21 42.10 0.62
C TYR A 43 46.04 40.71 1.24
N THR A 44 45.48 39.82 0.42
CA THR A 44 45.67 38.37 0.54
C THR A 44 46.15 37.83 -0.80
N LYS A 45 47.17 36.98 -0.79
CA LYS A 45 47.66 36.28 -1.97
C LYS A 45 47.64 34.79 -1.69
N GLU A 46 47.06 34.02 -2.58
CA GLU A 46 46.96 32.58 -2.41
C GLU A 46 47.01 31.83 -3.74
N ALA A 47 47.45 30.57 -3.68
CA ALA A 47 47.58 29.68 -4.83
C ALA A 47 47.63 28.22 -4.39
N TRP A 48 47.23 27.32 -5.28
CA TRP A 48 47.56 25.90 -5.21
C TRP A 48 48.92 25.65 -5.84
N ILE A 49 49.77 24.88 -5.16
CA ILE A 49 51.17 24.69 -5.51
C ILE A 49 51.56 23.22 -5.45
N ASN A 50 52.27 22.75 -6.47
CA ASN A 50 52.93 21.44 -6.46
C ASN A 50 54.42 21.62 -6.75
N TRP A 51 55.27 21.32 -5.77
CA TRP A 51 56.70 21.56 -5.85
C TRP A 51 57.42 20.49 -6.68
N ALA A 52 58.18 20.89 -7.70
CA ALA A 52 59.10 20.01 -8.42
C ALA A 52 60.50 19.98 -7.76
N ASP A 53 60.98 21.09 -7.21
CA ASP A 53 62.21 21.15 -6.42
C ASP A 53 62.01 22.05 -5.20
N VAL A 54 62.28 21.53 -3.99
CA VAL A 54 62.16 22.29 -2.73
C VAL A 54 63.50 22.84 -2.24
N SER A 55 64.61 22.50 -2.91
CA SER A 55 65.96 22.85 -2.49
C SER A 55 66.43 24.22 -2.98
N ASN A 56 65.80 24.75 -4.03
CA ASN A 56 66.12 26.06 -4.60
C ASN A 56 65.37 27.20 -3.89
N SER A 57 65.63 28.43 -4.33
CA SER A 57 64.95 29.63 -3.84
C SER A 57 63.72 29.94 -4.69
N ASN A 58 62.65 29.17 -4.47
CA ASN A 58 61.42 29.24 -5.24
C ASN A 58 60.57 30.46 -4.89
N ASN A 59 60.20 31.29 -5.86
CA ASN A 59 59.33 32.47 -5.65
C ASN A 59 57.93 32.26 -6.23
N LEU A 60 56.92 32.44 -5.40
CA LEU A 60 55.54 32.12 -5.73
C LEU A 60 54.77 33.29 -6.33
N ILE A 61 54.49 34.31 -5.52
CA ILE A 61 53.76 35.52 -5.89
C ILE A 61 54.50 36.70 -5.28
N SER A 62 55.43 37.27 -6.04
CA SER A 62 56.41 38.24 -5.53
C SER A 62 56.46 39.47 -6.45
N GLY A 63 57.32 40.43 -6.13
CA GLY A 63 57.55 41.63 -6.95
C GLY A 63 59.01 41.75 -7.38
N ASN A 64 59.40 42.92 -7.88
CA ASN A 64 60.79 43.20 -8.26
C ASN A 64 61.56 44.02 -7.18
N PHE A 65 62.82 44.39 -7.47
CA PHE A 65 63.65 45.17 -6.52
C PHE A 65 63.13 46.59 -6.23
N THR A 66 62.28 47.14 -7.10
CA THR A 66 61.63 48.44 -6.91
C THR A 66 60.48 48.32 -5.91
N ASN A 67 59.85 47.15 -5.85
CA ASN A 67 58.65 46.86 -5.08
C ASN A 67 58.83 45.55 -4.31
N GLN A 68 59.71 45.62 -3.33
CA GLN A 68 60.32 44.50 -2.59
C GLN A 68 59.31 43.70 -1.75
N HIS A 69 58.42 42.90 -2.35
CA HIS A 69 57.60 41.91 -1.65
C HIS A 69 57.91 40.51 -2.16
N ALA A 70 57.88 39.53 -1.25
CA ALA A 70 58.14 38.14 -1.60
C ALA A 70 57.16 37.22 -0.86
N PHE A 71 56.58 36.29 -1.61
CA PHE A 71 55.94 35.10 -1.09
C PHE A 71 56.68 33.92 -1.70
N TYR A 72 57.54 33.28 -0.91
CA TYR A 72 58.64 32.48 -1.45
C TYR A 72 59.12 31.43 -0.44
N ALA A 73 59.83 30.43 -0.94
CA ALA A 73 60.38 29.35 -0.15
C ALA A 73 61.88 29.17 -0.43
N PRO A 74 62.76 29.94 0.23
CA PRO A 74 64.20 29.76 0.10
C PRO A 74 64.63 28.52 0.90
N ASN A 75 65.15 27.53 0.20
CA ASN A 75 65.70 26.29 0.77
C ASN A 75 64.66 25.48 1.59
N GLY A 76 63.44 25.32 1.09
CA GLY A 76 62.50 24.31 1.60
C GLY A 76 61.55 24.73 2.73
N ASN A 77 61.47 26.02 3.07
CA ASN A 77 60.48 26.54 4.03
C ASN A 77 59.79 27.79 3.48
N MET A 78 58.45 27.76 3.44
CA MET A 78 57.63 28.87 2.96
C MET A 78 57.66 30.05 3.93
N ARG A 79 57.74 31.25 3.37
CA ARG A 79 57.77 32.50 4.14
C ARG A 79 57.32 33.69 3.31
N SER A 80 57.03 34.79 3.99
CA SER A 80 56.65 36.03 3.33
C SER A 80 57.12 37.26 4.07
N GLY A 81 57.27 38.34 3.32
CA GLY A 81 57.61 39.65 3.84
C GLY A 81 57.98 40.64 2.74
N HIS A 82 58.32 41.87 3.15
CA HIS A 82 58.60 42.95 2.21
C HIS A 82 59.53 44.02 2.79
N ASN A 83 60.01 44.91 1.92
CA ASN A 83 60.88 46.06 2.22
C ASN A 83 62.11 45.69 3.06
N GLY A 84 62.83 44.66 2.61
CA GLY A 84 64.01 44.12 3.29
C GLY A 84 63.73 43.19 4.49
N SER A 85 62.47 43.07 4.93
CA SER A 85 62.05 42.13 5.98
C SER A 85 61.42 40.87 5.38
N TRP A 86 62.25 40.01 4.79
CA TRP A 86 61.83 38.85 3.99
C TRP A 86 61.31 37.64 4.78
N ASN A 87 61.34 37.69 6.11
CA ASN A 87 61.02 36.55 6.99
C ASN A 87 60.02 36.97 8.06
N THR A 88 59.03 37.80 7.71
CA THR A 88 58.09 38.35 8.68
C THR A 88 57.15 37.26 9.20
N VAL A 89 56.76 36.33 8.33
CA VAL A 89 56.07 35.08 8.67
C VAL A 89 56.82 33.92 8.02
N ILE A 90 56.93 32.79 8.74
CA ILE A 90 57.67 31.60 8.31
C ILE A 90 56.90 30.36 8.75
N ASP A 91 56.62 29.45 7.82
CA ASP A 91 56.28 28.07 8.13
C ASP A 91 57.58 27.27 8.22
N THR A 92 57.92 26.79 9.41
CA THR A 92 59.17 26.06 9.67
C THR A 92 59.08 24.59 9.29
N ASP A 93 57.90 24.11 8.89
CA ASP A 93 57.72 22.75 8.43
C ASP A 93 58.33 22.58 7.03
N ASP A 94 58.82 21.38 6.73
CA ASP A 94 59.38 21.06 5.43
C ASP A 94 58.28 21.08 4.35
N LEU A 95 58.65 21.58 3.17
CA LEU A 95 57.83 21.45 1.97
C LEU A 95 57.83 20.00 1.48
N ILE A 96 56.72 19.59 0.88
CA ILE A 96 56.53 18.23 0.37
C ILE A 96 56.51 18.29 -1.15
N LYS A 97 57.48 17.62 -1.77
CA LYS A 97 57.58 17.50 -3.23
C LYS A 97 56.43 16.66 -3.78
N ASP A 98 55.97 16.98 -5.00
CA ASP A 98 54.99 16.20 -5.77
C ASP A 98 53.60 16.08 -5.09
N VAL A 99 53.27 17.01 -4.18
CA VAL A 99 51.98 17.08 -3.48
C VAL A 99 51.39 18.47 -3.64
N TRP A 100 50.10 18.52 -3.97
CA TRP A 100 49.36 19.78 -4.06
C TRP A 100 49.08 20.35 -2.67
N GLU A 101 49.44 21.61 -2.48
CA GLU A 101 49.22 22.36 -1.26
C GLU A 101 48.73 23.76 -1.58
N HIS A 102 47.69 24.19 -0.88
CA HIS A 102 47.23 25.56 -0.95
C HIS A 102 48.02 26.43 0.02
N TRP A 103 48.57 27.53 -0.47
CA TRP A 103 49.35 28.48 0.31
C TRP A 103 48.72 29.86 0.25
N ALA A 104 48.54 30.51 1.40
CA ALA A 104 48.01 31.87 1.46
C ALA A 104 48.84 32.76 2.40
N VAL A 105 49.01 34.02 2.04
CA VAL A 105 49.55 35.06 2.92
C VAL A 105 48.60 36.25 2.96
N THR A 106 48.36 36.78 4.17
CA THR A 106 47.60 38.01 4.39
C THR A 106 48.51 39.10 4.94
N TYR A 107 48.24 40.36 4.59
CA TYR A 107 48.90 41.53 5.14
C TYR A 107 47.92 42.68 5.34
N ASP A 108 47.88 43.22 6.56
CA ASP A 108 47.13 44.41 6.93
C ASP A 108 48.07 45.63 7.00
N GLY A 109 47.97 46.52 6.02
CA GLY A 109 48.76 47.75 5.97
C GLY A 109 48.46 48.75 7.08
N THR A 110 47.32 48.62 7.77
CA THR A 110 46.96 49.50 8.88
C THR A 110 47.68 49.12 10.16
N THR A 111 47.79 47.81 10.42
CA THR A 111 48.33 47.26 11.68
C THR A 111 49.74 46.70 11.55
N GLY A 112 50.22 46.43 10.33
CA GLY A 112 51.46 45.70 10.10
C GLY A 112 51.33 44.20 10.38
N ALA A 113 50.11 43.70 10.57
CA ALA A 113 49.85 42.28 10.78
C ALA A 113 50.02 41.50 9.47
N MET A 114 50.71 40.36 9.55
CA MET A 114 50.89 39.43 8.44
C MET A 114 50.66 38.01 8.96
N ALA A 115 50.03 37.16 8.15
CA ALA A 115 49.79 35.77 8.51
C ALA A 115 49.99 34.84 7.32
N LEU A 116 50.55 33.66 7.57
CA LEU A 116 50.83 32.62 6.58
C LEU A 116 49.99 31.38 6.89
N TYR A 117 49.41 30.80 5.84
CA TYR A 117 48.51 29.65 5.91
C TYR A 117 48.93 28.56 4.93
N ARG A 118 48.72 27.30 5.32
CA ARG A 118 48.91 26.10 4.50
C ARG A 118 47.63 25.26 4.60
N ASN A 119 47.01 24.91 3.47
CA ASN A 119 45.78 24.12 3.37
C ASN A 119 44.66 24.64 4.28
N GLY A 120 44.42 25.95 4.27
CA GLY A 120 43.40 26.59 5.11
C GLY A 120 43.79 26.81 6.58
N VAL A 121 44.93 26.30 7.04
CA VAL A 121 45.36 26.34 8.45
C VAL A 121 46.44 27.39 8.67
N LEU A 122 46.29 28.23 9.70
CA LEU A 122 47.29 29.23 10.10
C LEU A 122 48.59 28.54 10.55
N LYS A 123 49.72 28.94 9.95
CA LYS A 123 51.07 28.44 10.27
C LYS A 123 51.90 29.43 11.06
N SER A 124 51.80 30.71 10.71
CA SER A 124 52.63 31.76 11.30
C SER A 124 51.93 33.10 11.26
N SER A 125 52.21 33.96 12.25
CA SER A 125 51.72 35.34 12.27
C SER A 125 52.78 36.29 12.84
N GLY A 126 52.78 37.52 12.36
CA GLY A 126 53.66 38.60 12.80
C GLY A 126 52.94 39.94 12.77
N THR A 127 53.38 40.92 13.56
CA THR A 127 52.74 42.24 13.69
C THR A 127 53.69 43.41 13.41
N THR A 128 54.87 43.13 12.86
CA THR A 128 55.92 44.12 12.61
C THR A 128 56.31 44.19 11.14
N ALA A 129 55.43 43.77 10.23
CA ALA A 129 55.67 43.92 8.80
C ALA A 129 55.81 45.42 8.46
N PRO A 130 56.83 45.84 7.69
CA PRO A 130 56.96 47.24 7.29
C PRO A 130 55.73 47.76 6.55
N GLY A 131 55.51 49.08 6.50
CA GLY A 131 54.50 49.65 5.59
C GLY A 131 54.88 49.38 4.13
N PHE A 132 53.95 48.87 3.32
CA PHE A 132 54.20 48.53 1.93
C PHE A 132 52.94 48.66 1.07
N ILE A 133 53.12 48.99 -0.22
CA ILE A 133 52.05 49.02 -1.22
C ILE A 133 52.51 48.15 -2.38
N VAL A 134 51.70 47.14 -2.73
CA VAL A 134 51.96 46.29 -3.90
C VAL A 134 51.57 47.08 -5.15
N THR A 135 52.53 47.29 -6.05
CA THR A 135 52.27 47.96 -7.34
C THR A 135 52.51 47.07 -8.55
N ASP A 136 53.26 45.99 -8.40
CA ASP A 136 53.52 44.95 -9.39
C ASP A 136 53.45 43.56 -8.74
N ILE A 137 53.15 42.55 -9.56
CA ILE A 137 53.15 41.15 -9.15
C ILE A 137 53.72 40.30 -10.28
N GLU A 138 54.65 39.43 -9.93
CA GLU A 138 55.16 38.33 -10.74
C GLU A 138 54.71 37.01 -10.09
N ILE A 139 54.17 36.08 -10.89
CA ILE A 139 53.90 34.70 -10.47
C ILE A 139 55.06 33.83 -10.96
N GLY A 140 55.69 33.10 -10.06
CA GLY A 140 56.79 32.19 -10.37
C GLY A 140 58.19 32.83 -10.37
N SER A 141 58.33 34.13 -10.07
CA SER A 141 59.65 34.79 -9.97
C SER A 141 59.69 35.89 -8.92
N PHE A 142 60.92 36.30 -8.58
CA PHE A 142 61.22 37.56 -7.93
C PHE A 142 62.24 38.33 -8.77
N ASN A 143 61.87 39.55 -9.18
CA ASN A 143 62.71 40.40 -10.02
C ASN A 143 63.20 39.66 -11.29
N GLN A 144 62.28 38.97 -11.97
CA GLN A 144 62.58 38.23 -13.21
C GLN A 144 63.73 37.21 -13.04
N GLY A 145 63.88 36.66 -11.84
CA GLY A 145 64.88 35.69 -11.45
C GLY A 145 64.43 34.87 -10.24
N SER A 146 65.28 33.95 -9.79
CA SER A 146 64.95 33.02 -8.69
C SER A 146 63.59 32.34 -8.92
N PHE A 147 63.49 31.64 -10.05
CA PHE A 147 62.25 31.04 -10.53
C PHE A 147 61.73 29.95 -9.58
N PHE A 148 60.42 29.78 -9.58
CA PHE A 148 59.76 28.65 -8.94
C PHE A 148 59.83 27.42 -9.82
N GLU A 149 60.13 26.28 -9.21
CA GLU A 149 60.15 24.97 -9.85
C GLU A 149 58.98 24.11 -9.34
N GLY A 150 57.97 23.95 -10.19
CA GLY A 150 56.76 23.21 -9.93
C GLY A 150 55.57 23.59 -10.82
N LEU A 151 54.40 23.16 -10.39
CA LEU A 151 53.11 23.54 -10.95
C LEU A 151 52.42 24.56 -10.05
N ILE A 152 51.79 25.56 -10.67
CA ILE A 152 50.95 26.56 -10.01
C ILE A 152 49.55 26.50 -10.60
N ASP A 153 48.56 26.64 -9.73
CA ASP A 153 47.15 26.67 -10.08
C ASP A 153 46.36 27.63 -9.17
N ASP A 154 45.18 28.05 -9.63
CA ASP A 154 44.15 28.80 -8.90
C ASP A 154 44.74 29.94 -8.05
N VAL A 155 45.40 30.89 -8.73
CA VAL A 155 46.06 32.04 -8.11
C VAL A 155 45.01 33.13 -7.87
N ARG A 156 44.93 33.59 -6.61
CA ARG A 156 43.94 34.55 -6.16
C ARG A 156 44.62 35.72 -5.46
N ILE A 157 44.26 36.93 -5.86
CA ILE A 157 44.79 38.18 -5.31
C ILE A 157 43.64 39.03 -4.80
N TRP A 158 43.65 39.34 -3.50
CA TRP A 158 42.63 40.14 -2.83
C TRP A 158 43.20 41.47 -2.36
N GLU A 159 42.40 42.53 -2.40
CA GLU A 159 42.71 43.84 -1.75
C GLU A 159 42.30 43.91 -0.28
N VAL A 160 41.77 42.80 0.24
CA VAL A 160 41.33 42.66 1.63
C VAL A 160 42.15 41.64 2.40
N VAL A 161 42.17 41.79 3.72
CA VAL A 161 42.76 40.82 4.65
C VAL A 161 41.73 39.73 4.91
N ARG A 162 41.88 38.57 4.26
CA ARG A 162 40.98 37.44 4.46
C ARG A 162 41.19 36.85 5.85
N THR A 163 40.10 36.54 6.54
CA THR A 163 40.16 35.98 7.89
C THR A 163 40.55 34.50 7.86
N PRO A 164 41.07 33.93 8.96
CA PRO A 164 41.36 32.49 9.03
C PRO A 164 40.16 31.60 8.68
N ALA A 165 38.94 32.00 9.05
CA ALA A 165 37.72 31.25 8.75
C ALA A 165 37.38 31.31 7.25
N GLU A 166 37.54 32.47 6.62
CA GLU A 166 37.32 32.63 5.18
C GLU A 166 38.34 31.83 4.36
N ILE A 167 39.62 31.83 4.75
CA ILE A 167 40.65 31.03 4.07
C ILE A 167 40.33 29.53 4.25
N ALA A 168 40.05 29.09 5.48
CA ALA A 168 39.72 27.68 5.74
C ALA A 168 38.47 27.18 5.00
N ALA A 169 37.48 28.05 4.78
CA ALA A 169 36.24 27.70 4.09
C ALA A 169 36.38 27.69 2.56
N ASN A 170 37.30 28.50 2.01
CA ASN A 170 37.33 28.77 0.57
C ASN A 170 38.58 28.29 -0.16
N PHE A 171 39.62 27.82 0.54
CA PHE A 171 40.87 27.40 -0.12
C PHE A 171 40.70 26.27 -1.14
N ASN A 172 39.63 25.48 -1.02
CA ASN A 172 39.29 24.38 -1.92
C ASN A 172 37.96 24.59 -2.68
N GLN A 173 37.46 25.83 -2.71
CA GLN A 173 36.23 26.20 -3.41
C GLN A 173 36.58 26.90 -4.72
N CYS A 174 35.85 26.60 -5.79
CA CYS A 174 35.91 27.33 -7.04
C CYS A 174 35.33 28.74 -6.85
N LEU A 175 36.04 29.76 -7.31
CA LEU A 175 35.59 31.15 -7.27
C LEU A 175 35.05 31.59 -8.63
N THR A 176 34.14 32.55 -8.62
CA THR A 176 33.45 33.06 -9.81
C THR A 176 34.10 34.31 -10.41
N GLY A 177 35.09 34.90 -9.71
CA GLY A 177 35.68 36.17 -10.08
C GLY A 177 34.85 37.39 -9.66
N THR A 178 33.72 37.20 -8.99
CA THR A 178 32.80 38.25 -8.54
C THR A 178 32.82 38.49 -7.03
N GLU A 179 33.68 37.77 -6.31
CA GLU A 179 33.80 37.87 -4.86
C GLU A 179 34.27 39.26 -4.43
N THR A 180 33.64 39.80 -3.38
CA THR A 180 33.97 41.15 -2.90
C THR A 180 35.41 41.23 -2.40
N GLY A 181 36.17 42.19 -2.95
CA GLY A 181 37.58 42.41 -2.62
C GLY A 181 38.56 41.50 -3.36
N LEU A 182 38.09 40.66 -4.30
CA LEU A 182 38.94 39.90 -5.22
C LEU A 182 39.36 40.83 -6.38
N VAL A 183 40.67 40.93 -6.59
CA VAL A 183 41.26 41.84 -7.59
C VAL A 183 41.70 41.08 -8.83
N ALA A 184 42.18 39.85 -8.66
CA ALA A 184 42.51 38.97 -9.76
C ALA A 184 42.28 37.50 -9.38
N LEU A 185 41.78 36.73 -10.35
CA LEU A 185 41.59 35.28 -10.25
C LEU A 185 42.12 34.65 -11.53
N TYR A 186 43.11 33.76 -11.40
CA TYR A 186 43.64 32.99 -12.51
C TYR A 186 43.39 31.51 -12.22
N ASP A 187 42.46 30.92 -12.96
CA ASP A 187 42.05 29.52 -12.87
C ASP A 187 42.94 28.58 -13.69
N PHE A 188 43.86 29.13 -14.50
CA PHE A 188 44.78 28.37 -15.36
C PHE A 188 44.06 27.47 -16.40
N GLU A 189 42.82 27.81 -16.75
CA GLU A 189 42.03 27.07 -17.75
C GLU A 189 42.19 27.62 -19.18
N ASP A 190 43.04 28.62 -19.41
CA ASP A 190 43.37 29.11 -20.76
C ASP A 190 43.96 27.99 -21.65
N GLY A 191 44.68 27.04 -21.04
CA GLY A 191 45.18 25.79 -21.63
C GLY A 191 46.19 25.94 -22.78
N SER A 192 46.44 27.15 -23.27
CA SER A 192 47.39 27.45 -24.34
C SER A 192 47.67 28.96 -24.46
N GLY A 193 48.70 29.33 -25.23
CA GLY A 193 49.03 30.73 -25.50
C GLY A 193 49.97 31.37 -24.49
N LEU A 194 50.13 32.69 -24.58
CA LEU A 194 51.05 33.50 -23.75
C LEU A 194 50.32 34.49 -22.82
N THR A 195 49.01 34.34 -22.69
CA THR A 195 48.17 35.17 -21.83
C THR A 195 47.54 34.28 -20.77
N LEU A 196 47.59 34.73 -19.52
CA LEU A 196 46.87 34.14 -18.40
C LEU A 196 45.69 35.06 -18.09
N THR A 197 44.47 34.58 -18.30
CA THR A 197 43.26 35.42 -18.23
C THR A 197 42.83 35.65 -16.78
N ASP A 198 42.59 36.90 -16.42
CA ASP A 198 41.95 37.27 -15.16
C ASP A 198 40.44 37.06 -15.28
N GLN A 199 39.89 36.15 -14.48
CA GLN A 199 38.47 35.80 -14.47
C GLN A 199 37.60 36.88 -13.77
N THR A 200 38.22 37.88 -13.13
CA THR A 200 37.48 39.01 -12.58
C THR A 200 37.15 40.06 -13.64
N SER A 201 36.20 40.94 -13.34
CA SER A 201 35.90 42.09 -14.21
C SER A 201 37.03 43.14 -14.30
N ASN A 202 38.11 43.00 -13.53
CA ASN A 202 39.22 43.96 -13.53
C ASN A 202 40.16 43.78 -14.73
N GLY A 203 40.22 42.58 -15.31
CA GLY A 203 40.99 42.31 -16.54
C GLY A 203 42.49 42.47 -16.37
N ASN A 204 43.04 42.13 -15.20
CA ASN A 204 44.47 42.20 -14.89
C ASN A 204 45.29 41.08 -15.55
N ASN A 205 44.99 40.72 -16.81
CA ASN A 205 45.56 39.56 -17.48
C ASN A 205 47.10 39.51 -17.40
N GLY A 206 47.63 38.34 -17.05
CA GLY A 206 49.06 38.08 -16.98
C GLY A 206 49.68 37.79 -18.36
N THR A 207 50.94 38.17 -18.53
CA THR A 207 51.76 37.79 -19.69
C THR A 207 52.72 36.69 -19.30
N ILE A 208 52.66 35.55 -19.97
CA ILE A 208 53.55 34.41 -19.77
C ILE A 208 54.90 34.71 -20.45
N ILE A 209 55.99 34.69 -19.68
CA ILE A 209 57.34 35.02 -20.14
C ILE A 209 58.26 33.80 -19.98
N ASN A 210 58.73 33.28 -21.12
CA ASN A 210 59.70 32.19 -21.17
C ASN A 210 61.13 32.74 -21.10
N VAL A 211 61.98 32.17 -20.24
CA VAL A 211 63.39 32.60 -20.10
C VAL A 211 64.30 31.62 -20.85
N ALA A 212 64.73 32.00 -22.05
CA ALA A 212 65.69 31.22 -22.84
C ALA A 212 67.04 31.04 -22.09
N PRO A 213 67.72 29.88 -22.23
CA PRO A 213 67.54 28.80 -23.21
C PRO A 213 66.71 27.62 -22.69
N LEU A 214 65.92 27.81 -21.64
CA LEU A 214 65.18 26.75 -20.97
C LEU A 214 63.84 26.47 -21.69
N PRO A 215 63.20 25.29 -21.48
CA PRO A 215 61.95 24.95 -22.15
C PRO A 215 60.84 25.98 -21.86
N ASP A 216 59.93 26.18 -22.80
CA ASP A 216 58.77 27.07 -22.60
C ASP A 216 57.93 26.61 -21.40
N LEU A 217 57.24 27.55 -20.74
CA LEU A 217 56.20 27.21 -19.76
C LEU A 217 55.20 26.26 -20.42
N THR A 218 54.87 25.16 -19.74
CA THR A 218 53.98 24.13 -20.28
C THR A 218 52.70 24.06 -19.48
N TRP A 219 51.58 24.14 -20.19
CA TRP A 219 50.26 23.82 -19.65
C TRP A 219 50.18 22.32 -19.36
N VAL A 220 49.75 21.97 -18.15
CA VAL A 220 49.51 20.61 -17.72
C VAL A 220 48.00 20.43 -17.61
N THR A 221 47.42 19.70 -18.56
CA THR A 221 45.98 19.46 -18.57
C THR A 221 45.57 18.54 -17.42
N GLY A 222 44.65 19.01 -16.58
CA GLY A 222 43.98 18.23 -15.55
C GLY A 222 42.50 18.02 -15.88
N ASN A 223 41.80 17.36 -14.96
CA ASN A 223 40.36 17.18 -14.97
C ASN A 223 39.78 18.20 -13.99
N ASP A 224 39.59 19.43 -14.46
CA ASP A 224 39.15 20.53 -13.61
C ASP A 224 37.77 20.26 -12.99
N VAL A 225 37.65 20.56 -11.70
CA VAL A 225 36.44 20.38 -10.88
C VAL A 225 35.54 21.63 -10.96
N CYS A 226 36.05 22.72 -11.56
CA CYS A 226 35.42 24.04 -11.58
C CYS A 226 34.65 24.40 -12.87
N LEU A 227 34.55 23.50 -13.85
CA LEU A 227 33.60 23.66 -14.96
C LEU A 227 32.16 23.52 -14.41
N SER A 228 31.41 24.63 -14.39
CA SER A 228 30.01 24.67 -13.95
C SER A 228 29.14 23.74 -14.79
N ASP A 229 28.49 22.74 -14.17
CA ASP A 229 27.35 22.09 -14.80
C ASP A 229 26.15 23.06 -14.77
N VAL A 230 25.77 23.54 -15.94
CA VAL A 230 24.61 24.44 -16.13
C VAL A 230 23.39 23.71 -16.68
N VAL A 231 23.49 22.40 -16.91
CA VAL A 231 22.40 21.60 -17.48
C VAL A 231 21.56 21.08 -16.33
N ALA A 232 20.30 21.51 -16.23
CA ALA A 232 19.39 20.99 -15.23
C ALA A 232 19.10 19.48 -15.46
N PRO A 233 18.99 18.66 -14.39
CA PRO A 233 18.55 17.28 -14.52
C PRO A 233 17.18 17.21 -15.22
N THR A 234 17.11 16.47 -16.32
CA THR A 234 15.84 16.15 -16.97
C THR A 234 15.30 14.85 -16.39
N VAL A 235 13.97 14.69 -16.35
CA VAL A 235 13.32 13.51 -15.80
C VAL A 235 12.32 12.92 -16.78
N THR A 236 12.28 11.61 -16.83
CA THR A 236 11.32 10.82 -17.61
C THR A 236 10.58 9.86 -16.69
N ILE A 237 9.31 9.63 -16.98
CA ILE A 237 8.44 8.71 -16.24
C ILE A 237 7.97 7.66 -17.24
N ASN A 238 8.19 6.38 -16.94
CA ASN A 238 7.83 5.27 -17.79
C ASN A 238 7.10 4.18 -16.99
N SER A 239 6.29 3.37 -17.68
CA SER A 239 5.73 2.13 -17.16
C SER A 239 6.04 0.99 -18.13
N THR A 240 6.12 -0.24 -17.62
CA THR A 240 6.17 -1.45 -18.46
C THR A 240 4.79 -1.85 -18.98
N GLU A 241 3.72 -1.26 -18.44
CA GLU A 241 2.36 -1.49 -18.88
C GLU A 241 2.07 -0.83 -20.23
N SER A 242 1.09 -1.39 -20.94
CA SER A 242 0.56 -0.74 -22.13
C SER A 242 -0.16 0.57 -21.76
N PRO A 243 -0.33 1.52 -22.69
CA PRO A 243 -1.06 2.77 -22.43
C PRO A 243 -2.48 2.58 -21.90
N SER A 244 -3.07 1.39 -22.09
CA SER A 244 -4.27 0.93 -21.38
C SER A 244 -3.98 -0.43 -20.72
N THR A 245 -4.42 -0.62 -19.47
CA THR A 245 -4.15 -1.83 -18.68
C THR A 245 -5.28 -2.15 -17.68
N THR A 246 -5.42 -3.43 -17.35
CA THR A 246 -6.23 -3.96 -16.23
C THR A 246 -5.37 -4.29 -15.00
N ILE A 247 -4.05 -4.13 -15.12
CA ILE A 247 -3.09 -4.51 -14.08
C ILE A 247 -3.08 -3.46 -12.98
N SER A 248 -3.20 -3.94 -11.74
CA SER A 248 -3.08 -3.15 -10.51
C SER A 248 -2.25 -3.94 -9.48
N PRO A 249 -1.18 -3.36 -8.91
CA PRO A 249 -0.67 -2.00 -9.16
C PRO A 249 0.08 -1.84 -10.49
N ILE A 250 0.14 -0.61 -11.02
CA ILE A 250 0.89 -0.22 -12.22
C ILE A 250 2.34 0.07 -11.83
N PRO A 251 3.35 -0.68 -12.33
CA PRO A 251 4.76 -0.42 -12.06
C PRO A 251 5.27 0.82 -12.82
N ILE A 252 5.93 1.72 -12.10
CA ILE A 252 6.48 2.98 -12.63
C ILE A 252 7.99 3.02 -12.40
N THR A 253 8.72 3.50 -13.41
CA THR A 253 10.14 3.85 -13.33
C THR A 253 10.33 5.33 -13.66
N ILE A 254 10.98 6.06 -12.76
CA ILE A 254 11.37 7.45 -12.94
C ILE A 254 12.89 7.48 -13.17
N THR A 255 13.32 8.15 -14.22
CA THR A 255 14.74 8.22 -14.60
C THR A 255 15.15 9.68 -14.82
N PHE A 256 16.16 10.11 -14.07
CA PHE A 256 16.84 11.38 -14.25
C PHE A 256 18.02 11.23 -15.22
N SER A 257 18.36 12.29 -15.97
CA SER A 257 19.51 12.30 -16.90
C SER A 257 20.86 12.23 -16.21
N GLU A 258 20.90 12.50 -14.91
CA GLU A 258 22.08 12.52 -14.05
C GLU A 258 21.69 12.21 -12.59
N ASN A 259 22.68 12.12 -11.71
CA ASN A 259 22.45 11.74 -10.32
C ASN A 259 21.81 12.89 -9.53
N VAL A 260 20.64 12.67 -8.94
CA VAL A 260 19.98 13.66 -8.07
C VAL A 260 19.95 13.21 -6.60
N THR A 261 19.68 14.16 -5.71
CA THR A 261 19.37 13.94 -4.30
C THR A 261 18.08 14.68 -3.92
N ASP A 262 17.55 14.38 -2.73
CA ASP A 262 16.34 15.00 -2.14
C ASP A 262 15.01 14.68 -2.84
N PHE A 263 15.00 13.74 -3.80
CA PHE A 263 13.76 13.23 -4.39
C PHE A 263 13.08 12.21 -3.49
N GLU A 264 11.88 12.51 -3.03
CA GLU A 264 11.05 11.70 -2.14
C GLU A 264 9.68 11.37 -2.78
N GLU A 265 8.99 10.34 -2.26
CA GLU A 265 7.65 9.96 -2.76
C GLU A 265 6.65 11.12 -2.71
N SER A 266 6.78 12.01 -1.71
CA SER A 266 5.90 13.18 -1.54
C SER A 266 6.03 14.25 -2.61
N ASP A 267 7.08 14.18 -3.45
CA ASP A 267 7.28 15.11 -4.55
C ASP A 267 6.40 14.79 -5.78
N LEU A 268 5.80 13.60 -5.79
CA LEU A 268 4.92 13.15 -6.84
C LEU A 268 3.53 13.77 -6.73
N ILE A 269 2.97 14.17 -7.87
CA ILE A 269 1.55 14.52 -7.97
C ILE A 269 0.85 13.39 -8.73
N LEU A 270 -0.10 12.74 -8.06
CA LEU A 270 -0.83 11.59 -8.58
C LEU A 270 -2.29 11.95 -8.88
N GLY A 271 -2.79 11.50 -10.02
CA GLY A 271 -4.20 11.50 -10.37
C GLY A 271 -4.74 10.08 -10.42
N ASN A 272 -5.89 9.84 -9.78
CA ASN A 272 -6.61 8.55 -9.78
C ASN A 272 -5.78 7.33 -9.28
N GLY A 273 -4.81 7.54 -8.38
CA GLY A 273 -4.01 6.45 -7.84
C GLY A 273 -3.29 6.82 -6.55
N THR A 274 -2.79 5.80 -5.85
CA THR A 274 -1.94 5.93 -4.67
C THR A 274 -0.60 5.23 -4.89
N ALA A 275 0.50 5.90 -4.55
CA ALA A 275 1.84 5.31 -4.61
C ALA A 275 2.11 4.36 -3.44
N SER A 276 2.99 3.42 -3.70
CA SER A 276 3.57 2.49 -2.74
C SER A 276 4.90 1.97 -3.27
N ASN A 277 5.68 1.29 -2.42
CA ASN A 277 6.94 0.66 -2.80
C ASN A 277 7.95 1.62 -3.47
N PHE A 278 7.97 2.89 -3.04
CA PHE A 278 8.96 3.85 -3.52
C PHE A 278 10.36 3.42 -3.07
N ASP A 279 11.24 3.18 -4.04
CA ASP A 279 12.62 2.76 -3.83
C ASP A 279 13.53 3.32 -4.93
N GLY A 280 14.84 3.31 -4.71
CA GLY A 280 15.84 3.79 -5.65
C GLY A 280 16.67 4.95 -5.13
N SER A 281 17.64 5.38 -5.94
CA SER A 281 18.55 6.47 -5.62
C SER A 281 19.29 6.95 -6.86
N GLY A 282 19.79 8.19 -6.81
CA GLY A 282 20.64 8.74 -7.83
C GLY A 282 19.88 9.03 -9.11
N THR A 283 20.02 8.18 -10.13
CA THR A 283 19.38 8.41 -11.44
C THR A 283 18.05 7.70 -11.60
N THR A 284 17.74 6.68 -10.79
CA THR A 284 16.60 5.79 -11.05
C THR A 284 15.82 5.51 -9.78
N TYR A 285 14.50 5.65 -9.88
CA TYR A 285 13.53 5.39 -8.83
C TYR A 285 12.41 4.53 -9.38
N THR A 286 11.86 3.64 -8.54
CA THR A 286 10.76 2.76 -8.88
C THR A 286 9.66 2.88 -7.83
N LEU A 287 8.42 2.75 -8.27
CA LEU A 287 7.25 2.74 -7.40
C LEU A 287 6.08 2.02 -8.08
N ASP A 288 5.09 1.66 -7.27
CA ASP A 288 3.86 1.02 -7.71
C ASP A 288 2.67 1.95 -7.48
N ILE A 289 1.85 2.17 -8.52
CA ILE A 289 0.63 2.98 -8.41
C ILE A 289 -0.59 2.06 -8.39
N THR A 290 -1.34 2.07 -7.29
CA THR A 290 -2.65 1.40 -7.21
C THR A 290 -3.73 2.35 -7.71
N PRO A 291 -4.43 2.06 -8.82
CA PRO A 291 -5.53 2.89 -9.32
C PRO A 291 -6.71 2.91 -8.33
N LEU A 292 -7.41 4.04 -8.22
CA LEU A 292 -8.54 4.21 -7.30
C LEU A 292 -9.91 3.92 -7.94
N ALA A 293 -10.01 4.14 -9.25
CA ALA A 293 -11.21 3.90 -10.06
C ALA A 293 -10.80 3.73 -11.53
N ASP A 294 -11.73 3.33 -12.38
CA ASP A 294 -11.52 3.32 -13.83
C ASP A 294 -11.29 4.74 -14.36
N GLY A 295 -10.43 4.84 -15.37
CA GLY A 295 -10.00 6.08 -15.99
C GLY A 295 -8.48 6.28 -15.94
N ASN A 296 -8.06 7.47 -16.36
CA ASN A 296 -6.63 7.77 -16.49
C ASN A 296 -5.97 7.93 -15.12
N VAL A 297 -4.94 7.13 -14.88
CA VAL A 297 -3.97 7.30 -13.79
C VAL A 297 -2.86 8.21 -14.32
N THR A 298 -2.61 9.32 -13.62
CA THR A 298 -1.58 10.30 -14.03
C THR A 298 -0.50 10.44 -12.99
N ILE A 299 0.73 10.58 -13.44
CA ILE A 299 1.91 10.79 -12.60
C ILE A 299 2.67 11.99 -13.15
N ASP A 300 2.90 12.98 -12.28
CA ASP A 300 3.75 14.13 -12.56
C ASP A 300 4.93 14.17 -11.59
N VAL A 301 6.10 14.54 -12.14
CA VAL A 301 7.27 14.99 -11.38
C VAL A 301 7.44 16.47 -11.68
N PRO A 302 7.14 17.37 -10.73
CA PRO A 302 7.31 18.81 -10.91
C PRO A 302 8.78 19.21 -11.12
N ALA A 303 9.00 20.47 -11.53
CA ALA A 303 10.33 21.05 -11.46
C ALA A 303 10.71 21.35 -10.00
N ASP A 304 12.01 21.50 -9.74
CA ASP A 304 12.52 21.99 -8.46
C ASP A 304 12.25 21.07 -7.25
N VAL A 305 12.11 19.76 -7.48
CA VAL A 305 11.88 18.73 -6.43
C VAL A 305 13.09 17.85 -6.15
N ALA A 306 14.08 17.86 -7.05
CA ALA A 306 15.33 17.13 -6.88
C ALA A 306 16.48 17.98 -7.45
N TRP A 307 17.67 17.84 -6.89
CA TRP A 307 18.84 18.58 -7.36
C TRP A 307 20.09 17.72 -7.43
N ASP A 308 21.05 18.13 -8.26
CA ASP A 308 22.38 17.53 -8.27
C ASP A 308 23.10 17.80 -6.93
N PRO A 309 23.66 16.78 -6.26
CA PRO A 309 24.46 16.95 -5.06
C PRO A 309 25.73 17.82 -5.24
N PHE A 310 26.27 17.97 -6.45
CA PHE A 310 27.52 18.72 -6.68
C PHE A 310 27.27 20.19 -7.05
N TYR A 311 26.42 20.47 -8.04
CA TYR A 311 26.22 21.81 -8.59
C TYR A 311 24.89 22.47 -8.19
N LYS A 312 24.00 21.75 -7.49
CA LYS A 312 22.71 22.24 -6.94
C LYS A 312 21.74 22.87 -7.96
N ASN A 313 21.92 22.55 -9.23
CA ASN A 313 20.94 22.70 -10.29
C ASN A 313 19.71 21.82 -9.98
N MET A 314 18.53 22.44 -10.09
CA MET A 314 17.23 21.81 -9.87
C MET A 314 16.74 21.06 -11.12
N ASN A 315 15.99 19.99 -10.93
CA ASN A 315 15.41 19.25 -12.05
C ASN A 315 14.35 20.07 -12.80
N THR A 316 14.26 19.85 -14.12
CA THR A 316 13.11 20.29 -14.91
C THR A 316 11.90 19.37 -14.68
N ALA A 317 10.69 19.85 -14.91
CA ALA A 317 9.48 19.01 -14.81
C ALA A 317 9.46 17.89 -15.87
N ALA A 318 8.96 16.71 -15.49
CA ALA A 318 8.72 15.62 -16.44
C ALA A 318 7.54 15.94 -17.37
N THR A 319 7.51 15.28 -18.53
CA THR A 319 6.23 15.12 -19.24
C THR A 319 5.36 14.15 -18.46
N GLN A 320 4.11 14.53 -18.18
CA GLN A 320 3.15 13.70 -17.44
C GLN A 320 3.03 12.31 -18.09
N LEU A 321 3.12 11.27 -17.28
CA LEU A 321 2.71 9.93 -17.69
C LEU A 321 1.22 9.77 -17.42
N SER A 322 0.48 9.28 -18.40
CA SER A 322 -0.93 8.92 -18.25
C SER A 322 -1.17 7.50 -18.77
N VAL A 323 -1.71 6.64 -17.90
CA VAL A 323 -2.08 5.26 -18.22
C VAL A 323 -3.59 5.11 -18.01
N ALA A 324 -4.30 4.63 -19.03
CA ALA A 324 -5.74 4.37 -18.92
C ALA A 324 -5.97 3.05 -18.20
N TYR A 325 -6.53 3.11 -16.99
CA TYR A 325 -6.89 1.91 -16.24
C TYR A 325 -8.37 1.59 -16.43
N ASN A 326 -8.68 0.33 -16.72
CA ASN A 326 -10.05 -0.20 -16.67
C ASN A 326 -10.00 -1.54 -15.95
N ALA A 327 -10.69 -1.69 -14.83
CA ALA A 327 -10.83 -2.97 -14.16
C ALA A 327 -11.57 -3.96 -15.06
N ALA A 328 -11.33 -5.26 -14.87
CA ALA A 328 -12.14 -6.28 -15.51
C ALA A 328 -13.55 -6.33 -14.88
N PRO A 329 -14.62 -6.55 -15.68
CA PRO A 329 -15.97 -6.69 -15.12
C PRO A 329 -16.03 -7.83 -14.09
N SER A 330 -16.48 -7.52 -12.88
CA SER A 330 -16.85 -8.53 -11.89
C SER A 330 -18.32 -8.89 -12.04
N VAL A 331 -18.71 -10.10 -11.64
CA VAL A 331 -20.09 -10.60 -11.79
C VAL A 331 -20.61 -11.19 -10.48
N VAL A 332 -21.86 -10.88 -10.16
CA VAL A 332 -22.61 -11.39 -9.02
C VAL A 332 -23.90 -12.01 -9.49
N ILE A 333 -24.20 -13.21 -8.99
CA ILE A 333 -25.45 -13.92 -9.25
C ILE A 333 -26.30 -13.89 -7.96
N SER A 334 -27.58 -13.58 -8.08
CA SER A 334 -28.51 -13.52 -6.95
C SER A 334 -29.91 -14.01 -7.32
N SER A 335 -30.71 -14.37 -6.32
CA SER A 335 -32.14 -14.73 -6.47
C SER A 335 -32.92 -14.18 -5.28
N THR A 336 -34.23 -13.99 -5.45
CA THR A 336 -35.16 -13.69 -4.36
C THR A 336 -35.63 -14.94 -3.61
N GLU A 337 -35.38 -16.13 -4.15
CA GLU A 337 -35.75 -17.39 -3.53
C GLU A 337 -34.91 -17.67 -2.28
N THR A 338 -35.51 -18.38 -1.32
CA THR A 338 -34.81 -18.93 -0.16
C THR A 338 -34.20 -20.29 -0.47
N SER A 339 -33.28 -20.75 0.36
CA SER A 339 -32.76 -22.12 0.29
C SER A 339 -33.11 -22.87 1.58
N PRO A 340 -33.87 -23.99 1.52
CA PRO A 340 -34.42 -24.60 0.30
C PRO A 340 -35.61 -23.83 -0.33
N THR A 341 -35.96 -24.18 -1.57
CA THR A 341 -37.16 -23.69 -2.30
C THR A 341 -37.82 -24.82 -3.09
N ASN A 342 -39.14 -24.75 -3.27
CA ASN A 342 -39.90 -25.59 -4.20
C ASN A 342 -40.33 -24.85 -5.48
N THR A 343 -39.89 -23.61 -5.67
CA THR A 343 -40.21 -22.81 -6.84
C THR A 343 -39.45 -23.32 -8.06
N SER A 344 -40.19 -23.75 -9.09
CA SER A 344 -39.65 -24.12 -10.40
C SER A 344 -40.59 -23.63 -11.49
N PRO A 345 -40.10 -22.83 -12.46
CA PRO A 345 -38.77 -22.23 -12.54
C PRO A 345 -38.57 -21.08 -11.53
N PHE A 346 -37.33 -20.78 -11.15
CA PHE A 346 -36.99 -19.56 -10.38
C PHE A 346 -36.10 -18.60 -11.18
N ILE A 347 -36.17 -17.30 -10.86
CA ILE A 347 -35.42 -16.26 -11.57
C ILE A 347 -34.12 -15.95 -10.84
N VAL A 348 -33.03 -15.85 -11.59
CA VAL A 348 -31.77 -15.28 -11.09
C VAL A 348 -31.48 -13.94 -11.76
N THR A 349 -30.86 -13.03 -11.02
CA THR A 349 -30.31 -11.77 -11.50
C THR A 349 -28.78 -11.87 -11.55
N ILE A 350 -28.22 -11.65 -12.72
CA ILE A 350 -26.79 -11.55 -12.99
C ILE A 350 -26.45 -10.06 -13.11
N THR A 351 -25.55 -9.59 -12.26
CA THR A 351 -25.10 -8.19 -12.23
C THR A 351 -23.61 -8.11 -12.45
N PHE A 352 -23.19 -7.47 -13.53
CA PHE A 352 -21.81 -7.10 -13.79
C PHE A 352 -21.51 -5.72 -13.16
N SER A 353 -20.25 -5.47 -12.79
CA SER A 353 -19.84 -4.17 -12.23
C SER A 353 -19.86 -3.02 -13.23
N GLU A 354 -19.91 -3.32 -14.53
CA GLU A 354 -19.99 -2.38 -15.63
C GLU A 354 -20.77 -2.99 -16.79
N ASP A 355 -21.02 -2.19 -17.83
CA ASP A 355 -21.74 -2.66 -19.02
C ASP A 355 -20.88 -3.63 -19.83
N VAL A 356 -21.45 -4.81 -20.11
CA VAL A 356 -20.79 -5.87 -20.89
C VAL A 356 -21.55 -6.20 -22.16
N THR A 357 -20.85 -6.80 -23.11
CA THR A 357 -21.38 -7.31 -24.37
C THR A 357 -21.04 -8.79 -24.54
N GLY A 358 -21.83 -9.50 -25.35
CA GLY A 358 -21.57 -10.91 -25.67
C GLY A 358 -22.17 -11.93 -24.70
N PHE A 359 -22.91 -11.52 -23.66
CA PHE A 359 -23.51 -12.47 -22.72
C PHE A 359 -24.66 -13.26 -23.35
N GLU A 360 -24.50 -14.57 -23.42
CA GLU A 360 -25.46 -15.52 -23.97
C GLU A 360 -25.85 -16.55 -22.90
N VAL A 361 -27.01 -17.20 -23.07
CA VAL A 361 -27.49 -18.22 -22.10
C VAL A 361 -26.53 -19.40 -21.98
N THR A 362 -25.75 -19.67 -23.03
CA THR A 362 -24.72 -20.71 -23.06
C THR A 362 -23.51 -20.41 -22.17
N ASP A 363 -23.36 -19.17 -21.70
CA ASP A 363 -22.29 -18.79 -20.76
C ASP A 363 -22.62 -19.19 -19.32
N LEU A 364 -23.88 -19.55 -19.05
CA LEU A 364 -24.33 -20.10 -17.78
C LEU A 364 -24.08 -21.61 -17.74
N THR A 365 -23.28 -22.06 -16.78
CA THR A 365 -23.15 -23.48 -16.47
C THR A 365 -24.03 -23.81 -15.27
N ILE A 366 -25.07 -24.63 -15.50
CA ILE A 366 -26.05 -25.01 -14.48
C ILE A 366 -25.83 -26.46 -14.01
N GLY A 367 -25.60 -26.64 -12.71
CA GLY A 367 -25.68 -27.94 -12.05
C GLY A 367 -27.11 -28.24 -11.59
N ASN A 368 -27.59 -29.47 -11.85
CA ASN A 368 -28.94 -29.94 -11.49
C ASN A 368 -30.10 -29.06 -12.02
N GLY A 369 -29.92 -28.42 -13.18
CA GLY A 369 -30.92 -27.53 -13.75
C GLY A 369 -30.64 -27.20 -15.21
N THR A 370 -31.50 -26.36 -15.77
CA THR A 370 -31.32 -25.72 -17.09
C THR A 370 -31.58 -24.23 -16.97
N ALA A 371 -30.94 -23.43 -17.82
CA ALA A 371 -31.19 -22.00 -17.94
C ALA A 371 -31.93 -21.70 -19.25
N ASP A 372 -32.93 -20.83 -19.18
CA ASP A 372 -33.67 -20.33 -20.34
C ASP A 372 -34.05 -18.85 -20.11
N ASN A 373 -34.70 -18.23 -21.09
CA ASN A 373 -35.27 -16.87 -21.02
C ASN A 373 -34.27 -15.79 -20.54
N LEU A 374 -32.99 -15.90 -20.96
CA LEU A 374 -32.01 -14.84 -20.70
C LEU A 374 -32.50 -13.52 -21.31
N SER A 375 -32.62 -12.49 -20.48
CA SER A 375 -33.10 -11.17 -20.85
C SER A 375 -32.32 -10.11 -20.07
N GLY A 376 -32.13 -8.92 -20.66
CA GLY A 376 -31.36 -7.84 -20.06
C GLY A 376 -30.37 -7.24 -21.04
N SER A 377 -29.60 -6.26 -20.57
CA SER A 377 -28.59 -5.56 -21.37
C SER A 377 -27.66 -4.74 -20.49
N GLY A 378 -26.46 -4.43 -20.99
CA GLY A 378 -25.48 -3.64 -20.26
C GLY A 378 -24.96 -4.44 -19.08
N SER A 379 -25.11 -3.92 -17.87
CA SER A 379 -24.62 -4.53 -16.63
C SER A 379 -25.58 -5.51 -15.96
N ILE A 380 -26.85 -5.61 -16.37
CA ILE A 380 -27.85 -6.41 -15.66
C ILE A 380 -28.61 -7.34 -16.59
N TYR A 381 -28.64 -8.62 -16.21
CA TYR A 381 -29.38 -9.68 -16.89
C TYR A 381 -30.19 -10.50 -15.90
N THR A 382 -31.23 -11.15 -16.40
CA THR A 382 -32.04 -12.12 -15.68
C THR A 382 -32.15 -13.40 -16.50
N ALA A 383 -32.09 -14.55 -15.84
CA ALA A 383 -32.32 -15.85 -16.46
C ALA A 383 -33.29 -16.67 -15.62
N GLU A 384 -34.03 -17.54 -16.29
CA GLU A 384 -34.94 -18.49 -15.67
C GLU A 384 -34.23 -19.83 -15.48
N ILE A 385 -34.21 -20.33 -14.26
CA ILE A 385 -33.56 -21.58 -13.89
C ILE A 385 -34.64 -22.61 -13.58
N THR A 386 -34.62 -23.71 -14.33
CA THR A 386 -35.52 -24.86 -14.11
C THR A 386 -34.72 -26.01 -13.51
N PRO A 387 -34.88 -26.30 -12.21
CA PRO A 387 -34.31 -27.50 -11.57
C PRO A 387 -34.78 -28.79 -12.25
N VAL A 388 -33.91 -29.80 -12.30
CA VAL A 388 -34.21 -31.10 -12.92
C VAL A 388 -34.65 -32.15 -11.89
N ALA A 389 -34.12 -32.09 -10.67
CA ALA A 389 -34.45 -32.98 -9.57
C ALA A 389 -34.20 -32.29 -8.22
N ASP A 390 -34.72 -32.85 -7.13
CA ASP A 390 -34.43 -32.36 -5.78
C ASP A 390 -32.92 -32.44 -5.48
N GLY A 391 -32.40 -31.43 -4.79
CA GLY A 391 -31.00 -31.27 -4.45
C GLY A 391 -30.44 -29.90 -4.81
N THR A 392 -29.13 -29.74 -4.67
CA THR A 392 -28.44 -28.48 -4.92
C THR A 392 -28.43 -28.13 -6.40
N VAL A 393 -28.93 -26.94 -6.74
CA VAL A 393 -28.80 -26.29 -8.04
C VAL A 393 -27.64 -25.30 -7.95
N SER A 394 -26.65 -25.42 -8.83
CA SER A 394 -25.48 -24.53 -8.87
C SER A 394 -25.43 -23.75 -10.18
N ILE A 395 -24.95 -22.52 -10.13
CA ILE A 395 -24.86 -21.61 -11.27
C ILE A 395 -23.47 -20.99 -11.27
N ASP A 396 -22.75 -21.23 -12.35
CA ASP A 396 -21.41 -20.70 -12.60
C ASP A 396 -21.39 -19.85 -13.88
N ILE A 397 -20.58 -18.79 -13.84
CA ILE A 397 -20.19 -17.99 -15.01
C ILE A 397 -18.67 -17.97 -15.03
N ALA A 398 -18.07 -18.48 -16.11
CA ALA A 398 -16.62 -18.56 -16.26
C ALA A 398 -16.00 -17.15 -16.45
N ALA A 399 -14.68 -17.07 -16.34
CA ALA A 399 -13.96 -15.87 -16.76
C ALA A 399 -13.97 -15.76 -18.29
N ASP A 400 -13.80 -14.55 -18.80
CA ASP A 400 -13.63 -14.24 -20.23
C ASP A 400 -14.78 -14.71 -21.14
N VAL A 401 -16.02 -14.71 -20.63
CA VAL A 401 -17.23 -15.04 -21.43
C VAL A 401 -17.92 -13.80 -21.98
N VAL A 402 -17.72 -12.64 -21.36
CA VAL A 402 -18.22 -11.33 -21.83
C VAL A 402 -17.08 -10.32 -21.90
N GLU A 403 -17.26 -9.29 -22.73
CA GLU A 403 -16.31 -8.20 -22.88
C GLU A 403 -16.93 -6.85 -22.51
N ASP A 404 -16.17 -5.99 -21.85
CA ASP A 404 -16.50 -4.58 -21.66
C ASP A 404 -16.19 -3.72 -22.91
N THR A 405 -16.38 -2.41 -22.80
CA THR A 405 -16.04 -1.46 -23.88
C THR A 405 -14.54 -1.31 -24.16
N SER A 406 -13.70 -1.73 -23.22
CA SER A 406 -12.24 -1.77 -23.30
C SER A 406 -11.72 -3.15 -23.75
N THR A 407 -12.61 -4.06 -24.15
CA THR A 407 -12.34 -5.45 -24.58
C THR A 407 -11.75 -6.36 -23.48
N ASN A 408 -11.91 -6.00 -22.21
CA ASN A 408 -11.51 -6.87 -21.11
C ASN A 408 -12.57 -7.94 -20.87
N GLY A 409 -12.11 -9.18 -20.68
CA GLY A 409 -12.95 -10.28 -20.22
C GLY A 409 -13.40 -10.10 -18.77
N ASN A 410 -14.58 -10.63 -18.43
CA ASN A 410 -15.03 -10.65 -17.02
C ASN A 410 -14.19 -11.59 -16.16
N SER A 411 -14.14 -11.30 -14.86
CA SER A 411 -13.74 -12.28 -13.85
C SER A 411 -14.81 -13.35 -13.65
N ALA A 412 -14.42 -14.58 -13.31
CA ALA A 412 -15.38 -15.65 -13.01
C ALA A 412 -16.27 -15.29 -11.81
N ALA A 413 -17.54 -15.70 -11.85
CA ALA A 413 -18.46 -15.52 -10.75
C ALA A 413 -18.06 -16.36 -9.53
N ILE A 414 -18.36 -15.85 -8.33
CA ILE A 414 -18.54 -16.73 -7.18
C ILE A 414 -19.78 -17.57 -7.44
N GLN A 415 -19.65 -18.89 -7.40
CA GLN A 415 -20.74 -19.82 -7.65
C GLN A 415 -21.96 -19.48 -6.77
N TYR A 416 -23.12 -19.36 -7.42
CA TYR A 416 -24.39 -19.28 -6.72
C TYR A 416 -24.97 -20.68 -6.58
N ALA A 417 -25.49 -21.02 -5.40
CA ALA A 417 -26.14 -22.30 -5.16
C ALA A 417 -27.33 -22.16 -4.23
N LEU A 418 -28.38 -22.92 -4.51
CA LEU A 418 -29.54 -23.11 -3.62
C LEU A 418 -29.97 -24.58 -3.63
N THR A 419 -30.70 -25.03 -2.62
CA THR A 419 -31.31 -26.37 -2.61
C THR A 419 -32.72 -26.28 -3.15
N TYR A 420 -33.01 -27.02 -4.23
CA TYR A 420 -34.36 -27.21 -4.73
C TYR A 420 -34.96 -28.48 -4.13
N ASP A 421 -36.24 -28.44 -3.78
CA ASP A 421 -37.00 -29.56 -3.27
C ASP A 421 -38.48 -29.40 -3.66
N GLY A 422 -38.90 -30.11 -4.69
CA GLY A 422 -40.26 -30.11 -5.20
C GLY A 422 -41.07 -31.35 -4.81
N THR A 423 -40.53 -32.23 -3.97
CA THR A 423 -41.23 -33.44 -3.55
C THR A 423 -42.09 -33.14 -2.33
N ALA A 424 -43.38 -33.49 -2.38
CA ALA A 424 -44.26 -33.32 -1.23
C ALA A 424 -44.04 -34.42 -0.18
N PRO A 425 -44.18 -34.08 1.12
CA PRO A 425 -44.06 -35.05 2.20
C PRO A 425 -45.22 -36.07 2.16
N ILE A 426 -44.95 -37.29 2.63
CA ILE A 426 -45.91 -38.39 2.72
C ILE A 426 -45.97 -38.91 4.16
N ALA A 427 -47.17 -39.17 4.69
CA ALA A 427 -47.35 -39.93 5.92
C ALA A 427 -47.21 -41.43 5.66
N SER A 428 -46.03 -41.98 5.94
CA SER A 428 -45.64 -43.37 5.67
C SER A 428 -46.25 -44.39 6.64
N ALA A 429 -46.60 -43.98 7.84
CA ALA A 429 -47.29 -44.78 8.84
C ALA A 429 -48.30 -43.91 9.57
N VAL A 430 -49.53 -44.39 9.77
CA VAL A 430 -50.61 -43.69 10.48
C VAL A 430 -51.45 -44.70 11.25
N THR A 431 -51.56 -44.53 12.56
CA THR A 431 -52.34 -45.41 13.46
C THR A 431 -53.18 -44.58 14.43
N ILE A 432 -54.33 -45.10 14.86
CA ILE A 432 -55.21 -44.44 15.85
C ILE A 432 -55.58 -45.40 16.98
N ILE A 433 -55.44 -44.94 18.22
CA ILE A 433 -55.72 -45.71 19.44
C ILE A 433 -56.40 -44.84 20.50
N SER A 434 -57.09 -45.48 21.44
CA SER A 434 -57.63 -44.87 22.65
C SER A 434 -56.88 -45.38 23.89
N ASP A 435 -56.84 -44.59 24.97
CA ASP A 435 -56.33 -44.99 26.28
C ASP A 435 -57.30 -45.88 27.09
N ASN A 436 -58.43 -46.27 26.50
CA ASN A 436 -59.33 -47.27 27.06
C ASN A 436 -58.66 -48.66 27.17
N ALA A 437 -59.13 -49.48 28.11
CA ALA A 437 -58.66 -50.87 28.25
C ALA A 437 -58.82 -51.68 26.95
N ASN A 438 -59.88 -51.42 26.18
CA ASN A 438 -59.96 -51.80 24.78
C ASN A 438 -59.60 -50.58 23.91
N THR A 439 -58.40 -50.56 23.37
CA THR A 439 -57.84 -49.44 22.61
C THR A 439 -58.62 -49.07 21.35
N ALA A 440 -59.55 -49.92 20.88
CA ALA A 440 -60.44 -49.64 19.76
C ALA A 440 -61.76 -48.94 20.17
N LEU A 441 -61.96 -48.70 21.46
CA LEU A 441 -63.14 -48.04 22.01
C LEU A 441 -62.73 -46.79 22.80
N ALA A 442 -63.59 -45.78 22.84
CA ALA A 442 -63.41 -44.60 23.68
C ALA A 442 -64.75 -44.21 24.30
N THR A 443 -64.73 -43.72 25.54
CA THR A 443 -65.86 -43.04 26.19
C THR A 443 -65.43 -41.64 26.62
N VAL A 444 -66.35 -40.84 27.15
CA VAL A 444 -66.05 -39.47 27.61
C VAL A 444 -64.89 -39.50 28.61
N GLY A 445 -63.87 -38.68 28.35
CA GLY A 445 -62.65 -38.60 29.14
C GLY A 445 -61.50 -39.49 28.65
N ASN A 446 -61.74 -40.44 27.73
CA ASN A 446 -60.65 -41.17 27.07
C ASN A 446 -59.87 -40.26 26.12
N VAL A 447 -58.57 -40.48 26.02
CA VAL A 447 -57.68 -39.80 25.07
C VAL A 447 -57.52 -40.67 23.83
N VAL A 448 -57.97 -40.14 22.69
CA VAL A 448 -57.74 -40.72 21.37
C VAL A 448 -56.49 -40.10 20.78
N THR A 449 -55.56 -40.96 20.35
CA THR A 449 -54.23 -40.59 19.90
C THR A 449 -54.00 -41.14 18.50
N LEU A 450 -53.72 -40.24 17.55
CA LEU A 450 -53.26 -40.53 16.20
C LEU A 450 -51.73 -40.44 16.17
N ASN A 451 -51.03 -41.52 15.84
CA ASN A 451 -49.57 -41.53 15.67
C ASN A 451 -49.22 -41.65 14.19
N PHE A 452 -48.25 -40.87 13.72
CA PHE A 452 -47.86 -40.90 12.32
C PHE A 452 -46.38 -40.57 12.06
N THR A 453 -45.83 -41.12 10.98
CA THR A 453 -44.45 -40.87 10.53
C THR A 453 -44.46 -40.24 9.14
N VAL A 454 -43.87 -39.07 8.96
CA VAL A 454 -43.72 -38.38 7.68
C VAL A 454 -42.38 -38.72 7.00
N SER A 455 -42.32 -38.61 5.67
CA SER A 455 -41.15 -38.97 4.86
C SER A 455 -39.98 -38.00 4.97
N GLU A 456 -40.23 -36.79 5.47
CA GLU A 456 -39.26 -35.70 5.57
C GLU A 456 -39.68 -34.67 6.62
N SER A 457 -38.79 -33.72 6.89
CA SER A 457 -39.02 -32.71 7.94
C SER A 457 -40.06 -31.67 7.53
N LEU A 458 -40.88 -31.25 8.49
CA LEU A 458 -41.97 -30.29 8.29
C LEU A 458 -41.56 -28.84 8.61
N ASN A 459 -42.15 -27.86 7.91
CA ASN A 459 -41.94 -26.43 8.18
C ASN A 459 -42.59 -25.98 9.49
N ASN A 460 -43.70 -26.61 9.86
CA ASN A 460 -44.45 -26.33 11.08
C ASN A 460 -45.03 -27.62 11.65
N ASP A 461 -45.58 -27.54 12.87
CA ASP A 461 -46.37 -28.62 13.42
C ASP A 461 -47.51 -29.00 12.46
N PRO A 462 -47.75 -30.30 12.22
CA PRO A 462 -48.86 -30.77 11.43
C PRO A 462 -50.20 -30.36 12.05
N ILE A 463 -51.24 -30.23 11.24
CA ILE A 463 -52.59 -29.91 11.70
C ILE A 463 -53.41 -31.19 11.66
N ALA A 464 -53.99 -31.57 12.80
CA ALA A 464 -54.86 -32.73 12.86
C ALA A 464 -56.17 -32.43 13.59
N THR A 465 -57.23 -33.09 13.16
CA THR A 465 -58.51 -33.11 13.88
C THR A 465 -58.91 -34.54 14.22
N ILE A 466 -59.56 -34.72 15.36
CA ILE A 466 -60.15 -35.98 15.81
C ILE A 466 -61.60 -35.69 16.18
N ASP A 467 -62.53 -36.40 15.53
CA ASP A 467 -63.96 -36.09 15.54
C ASP A 467 -64.29 -34.63 15.14
N GLY A 468 -63.47 -34.06 14.24
CA GLY A 468 -63.61 -32.67 13.81
C GLY A 468 -63.07 -31.62 14.80
N ASN A 469 -62.62 -32.03 15.99
CA ASN A 469 -62.01 -31.15 16.98
C ASN A 469 -60.49 -31.07 16.77
N SER A 470 -59.88 -29.90 16.97
CA SER A 470 -58.42 -29.74 16.88
C SER A 470 -57.71 -30.61 17.91
N ALA A 471 -56.77 -31.43 17.46
CA ALA A 471 -55.96 -32.27 18.30
C ALA A 471 -54.72 -31.53 18.81
N ILE A 472 -54.22 -31.95 19.97
CA ILE A 472 -52.95 -31.47 20.54
C ILE A 472 -51.81 -32.23 19.87
N ILE A 473 -50.91 -31.49 19.24
CA ILE A 473 -49.78 -32.05 18.50
C ILE A 473 -48.56 -32.16 19.41
N THR A 474 -47.88 -33.30 19.33
CA THR A 474 -46.60 -33.58 20.00
C THR A 474 -45.71 -34.43 19.08
N GLY A 475 -44.43 -34.53 19.37
CA GLY A 475 -43.47 -35.28 18.55
C GLY A 475 -42.49 -34.37 17.79
N GLY A 476 -42.16 -34.73 16.56
CA GLY A 476 -41.24 -33.98 15.69
C GLY A 476 -40.37 -34.88 14.80
N PRO A 477 -39.31 -34.30 14.23
CA PRO A 477 -39.14 -34.02 12.81
C PRO A 477 -39.71 -35.03 11.80
N LEU A 478 -39.78 -36.32 12.13
CA LEU A 478 -40.43 -37.34 11.29
C LEU A 478 -41.59 -38.06 12.00
N ASP A 479 -41.56 -38.22 13.32
CA ASP A 479 -42.56 -38.99 14.09
C ASP A 479 -43.41 -38.06 14.96
N TRP A 480 -44.72 -38.09 14.76
CA TRP A 480 -45.67 -37.16 15.35
C TRP A 480 -46.85 -37.88 15.98
N SER A 481 -47.49 -37.20 16.93
CA SER A 481 -48.67 -37.67 17.61
C SER A 481 -49.67 -36.53 17.79
N ALA A 482 -50.94 -36.80 17.50
CA ALA A 482 -52.05 -35.88 17.67
C ALA A 482 -53.07 -36.50 18.64
N ALA A 483 -53.35 -35.83 19.75
CA ALA A 483 -54.21 -36.35 20.81
C ALA A 483 -55.41 -35.46 21.09
N TYR A 484 -56.57 -36.07 21.31
CA TYR A 484 -57.80 -35.39 21.71
C TYR A 484 -58.50 -36.18 22.82
N THR A 485 -58.86 -35.50 23.90
CA THR A 485 -59.66 -36.10 24.98
C THR A 485 -61.13 -35.98 24.63
N MET A 486 -61.81 -37.11 24.45
CA MET A 486 -63.23 -37.14 24.10
C MET A 486 -64.07 -36.43 25.17
N GLN A 487 -64.99 -35.58 24.73
CA GLN A 487 -65.87 -34.76 25.54
C GLN A 487 -67.33 -35.19 25.41
N THR A 488 -68.16 -34.69 26.31
CA THR A 488 -69.62 -34.77 26.15
C THR A 488 -70.06 -33.92 24.95
N GLY A 489 -70.87 -34.49 24.06
CA GLY A 489 -71.37 -33.86 22.83
C GLY A 489 -70.56 -34.16 21.57
N ASP A 490 -69.47 -34.93 21.66
CA ASP A 490 -68.77 -35.48 20.51
C ASP A 490 -69.63 -36.53 19.78
N THR A 491 -69.37 -36.78 18.50
CA THR A 491 -70.20 -37.66 17.67
C THR A 491 -69.95 -39.12 18.01
N ALA A 492 -70.95 -39.80 18.59
CA ALA A 492 -70.88 -41.24 18.82
C ALA A 492 -70.73 -42.04 17.52
N GLY A 493 -69.95 -43.14 17.58
CA GLY A 493 -69.65 -44.00 16.44
C GLY A 493 -68.16 -43.98 16.06
N LEU A 494 -67.86 -44.34 14.81
CA LEU A 494 -66.49 -44.40 14.31
C LEU A 494 -65.88 -42.99 14.27
N ILE A 495 -64.76 -42.78 14.97
CA ILE A 495 -64.07 -41.49 15.01
C ILE A 495 -63.41 -41.21 13.66
N ALA A 496 -63.79 -40.08 13.04
CA ALA A 496 -63.11 -39.55 11.88
C ALA A 496 -61.91 -38.67 12.29
N PHE A 497 -60.89 -38.60 11.45
CA PHE A 497 -59.77 -37.68 11.64
C PHE A 497 -59.33 -37.06 10.31
N THR A 498 -58.63 -35.94 10.40
CA THR A 498 -57.88 -35.35 9.28
C THR A 498 -56.45 -35.06 9.74
N LEU A 499 -55.51 -35.12 8.82
CA LEU A 499 -54.11 -34.80 9.04
C LEU A 499 -53.55 -34.08 7.81
N ASP A 500 -53.12 -32.83 8.01
CA ASP A 500 -52.50 -31.95 7.02
C ASP A 500 -51.09 -31.55 7.47
N PHE A 501 -50.14 -31.53 6.54
CA PHE A 501 -48.74 -31.20 6.84
C PHE A 501 -48.03 -30.64 5.60
N THR A 502 -46.97 -29.88 5.83
CA THR A 502 -46.19 -29.21 4.79
C THR A 502 -44.71 -29.30 5.14
N ASP A 503 -43.87 -29.69 4.18
CA ASP A 503 -42.42 -29.79 4.39
C ASP A 503 -41.76 -28.42 4.56
N THR A 504 -40.46 -28.42 4.85
CA THR A 504 -39.63 -27.20 5.00
C THR A 504 -39.54 -26.34 3.74
N SER A 505 -39.77 -26.91 2.56
CA SER A 505 -39.68 -26.25 1.26
C SER A 505 -41.03 -25.65 0.82
N GLY A 506 -42.10 -25.94 1.56
CA GLY A 506 -43.45 -25.44 1.31
C GLY A 506 -44.35 -26.40 0.52
N ASN A 507 -43.92 -27.63 0.24
CA ASN A 507 -44.77 -28.60 -0.44
C ASN A 507 -45.79 -29.19 0.55
N ALA A 508 -47.07 -29.09 0.19
CA ALA A 508 -48.16 -29.64 0.99
C ALA A 508 -48.29 -31.15 0.73
N GLY A 509 -48.29 -31.94 1.81
CA GLY A 509 -48.65 -33.35 1.74
C GLY A 509 -50.14 -33.54 1.43
N ASN A 510 -50.50 -34.70 0.88
CA ASN A 510 -51.90 -35.04 0.69
C ASN A 510 -52.58 -35.23 2.06
N GLN A 511 -53.76 -34.63 2.25
CA GLN A 511 -54.53 -34.79 3.48
C GLN A 511 -54.82 -36.28 3.75
N VAL A 512 -54.55 -36.72 4.98
CA VAL A 512 -54.77 -38.11 5.39
C VAL A 512 -56.02 -38.21 6.25
N THR A 513 -56.91 -39.14 5.91
CA THR A 513 -58.17 -39.40 6.62
C THR A 513 -58.38 -40.87 6.98
N THR A 514 -57.37 -41.72 6.75
CA THR A 514 -57.43 -43.16 7.00
C THR A 514 -56.10 -43.65 7.56
N THR A 515 -56.15 -44.66 8.42
CA THR A 515 -54.95 -45.29 8.97
C THR A 515 -54.31 -46.24 7.96
N THR A 516 -52.99 -46.43 8.06
CA THR A 516 -52.23 -47.35 7.20
C THR A 516 -52.33 -48.80 7.67
N ASP A 517 -52.61 -49.02 8.96
CA ASP A 517 -52.71 -50.34 9.60
C ASP A 517 -54.16 -50.83 9.81
N ALA A 518 -55.14 -50.07 9.28
CA ALA A 518 -56.57 -50.30 9.48
C ALA A 518 -57.04 -50.22 10.95
N SER A 519 -56.27 -49.59 11.84
CA SER A 519 -56.73 -49.25 13.20
C SER A 519 -57.87 -48.24 13.15
N SER A 520 -58.78 -48.35 14.11
CA SER A 520 -59.96 -47.50 14.25
C SER A 520 -60.41 -47.42 15.70
N VAL A 521 -60.94 -46.27 16.11
CA VAL A 521 -61.56 -46.08 17.43
C VAL A 521 -63.04 -45.76 17.27
N THR A 522 -63.90 -46.45 18.02
CA THR A 522 -65.34 -46.13 18.12
C THR A 522 -65.61 -45.42 19.44
N PHE A 523 -66.19 -44.24 19.37
CA PHE A 523 -66.62 -43.47 20.54
C PHE A 523 -68.04 -43.86 20.95
N ASP A 524 -68.23 -44.08 22.25
CA ASP A 524 -69.53 -44.29 22.86
C ASP A 524 -69.80 -43.24 23.95
N GLU A 525 -70.88 -42.50 23.77
CA GLU A 525 -71.36 -41.49 24.70
C GLU A 525 -72.68 -41.90 25.37
N ALA A 526 -73.24 -43.05 24.99
CA ALA A 526 -74.48 -43.52 25.59
C ALA A 526 -74.25 -43.83 27.08
N ILE A 527 -75.17 -43.35 27.90
CA ILE A 527 -75.20 -43.73 29.32
C ILE A 527 -76.09 -44.98 29.40
N PRO A 528 -75.60 -46.10 29.97
CA PRO A 528 -76.42 -47.28 30.15
C PRO A 528 -77.62 -46.96 31.04
N THR A 529 -78.82 -47.17 30.51
CA THR A 529 -80.08 -47.12 31.27
C THR A 529 -80.60 -48.52 31.49
N ALA A 530 -81.36 -48.74 32.56
CA ALA A 530 -81.96 -50.03 32.86
C ALA A 530 -83.46 -49.91 33.05
N THR A 531 -84.22 -50.84 32.47
CA THR A 531 -85.65 -51.03 32.77
C THR A 531 -85.85 -52.33 33.52
N ILE A 532 -86.70 -52.31 34.55
CA ILE A 532 -87.00 -53.47 35.38
C ILE A 532 -88.46 -53.86 35.15
N MET A 533 -88.71 -55.14 34.89
CA MET A 533 -90.04 -55.71 34.73
C MET A 533 -90.18 -56.96 35.59
N LEU A 534 -91.35 -57.16 36.19
CA LEU A 534 -91.73 -58.41 36.83
C LEU A 534 -92.78 -59.10 35.96
N ASP A 535 -92.70 -60.42 35.84
CA ASP A 535 -93.73 -61.24 35.18
C ASP A 535 -95.03 -61.32 35.99
N ASP A 536 -94.93 -61.12 37.30
CA ASP A 536 -96.05 -60.95 38.23
C ASP A 536 -95.78 -59.80 39.21
N THR A 537 -96.66 -58.79 39.21
CA THR A 537 -96.56 -57.63 40.11
C THR A 537 -97.43 -57.74 41.36
N ASP A 538 -98.30 -58.75 41.46
CA ASP A 538 -99.26 -58.94 42.56
C ASP A 538 -98.90 -60.17 43.41
N LEU A 539 -97.67 -60.20 43.92
CA LEU A 539 -97.14 -61.32 44.70
C LEU A 539 -97.69 -61.38 46.13
N SER A 540 -98.14 -62.56 46.53
CA SER A 540 -98.41 -62.95 47.92
C SER A 540 -97.18 -63.59 48.59
N ALA A 541 -97.17 -63.67 49.92
CA ALA A 541 -96.06 -64.25 50.67
C ALA A 541 -95.80 -65.72 50.29
N GLY A 542 -94.59 -66.01 49.79
CA GLY A 542 -94.17 -67.35 49.36
C GLY A 542 -94.26 -67.60 47.85
N GLU A 543 -94.79 -66.65 47.08
CA GLU A 543 -94.77 -66.68 45.60
C GLU A 543 -93.46 -66.10 45.05
N THR A 544 -93.15 -66.43 43.80
CA THR A 544 -91.93 -65.98 43.10
C THR A 544 -92.31 -65.31 41.78
N ALA A 545 -91.70 -64.16 41.48
CA ALA A 545 -91.72 -63.54 40.16
C ALA A 545 -90.33 -63.57 39.54
N THR A 546 -90.28 -63.65 38.22
CA THR A 546 -89.07 -63.41 37.43
C THR A 546 -88.87 -61.91 37.28
N VAL A 547 -87.75 -61.40 37.79
CA VAL A 547 -87.32 -60.02 37.56
C VAL A 547 -86.47 -59.99 36.29
N THR A 548 -86.93 -59.29 35.25
CA THR A 548 -86.14 -59.04 34.04
C THR A 548 -85.60 -57.63 34.06
N ILE A 549 -84.28 -57.49 34.05
CA ILE A 549 -83.59 -56.21 33.93
C ILE A 549 -83.00 -56.13 32.53
N THR A 550 -83.44 -55.16 31.77
CA THR A 550 -82.95 -54.91 30.41
C THR A 550 -82.16 -53.61 30.42
N PHE A 551 -80.88 -53.69 30.05
CA PHE A 551 -80.05 -52.51 29.85
C PHE A 551 -80.18 -52.01 28.41
N SER A 552 -80.06 -50.69 28.21
CA SER A 552 -80.07 -50.07 26.87
C SER A 552 -78.84 -50.41 26.04
N GLU A 553 -77.79 -50.91 26.67
CA GLU A 553 -76.53 -51.38 26.09
C GLU A 553 -75.89 -52.43 27.02
N ALA A 554 -74.80 -53.06 26.59
CA ALA A 554 -74.10 -54.03 27.43
C ALA A 554 -73.45 -53.34 28.65
N VAL A 555 -73.65 -53.89 29.84
CA VAL A 555 -73.01 -53.40 31.08
C VAL A 555 -72.07 -54.45 31.67
N THR A 556 -71.07 -54.00 32.41
CA THR A 556 -70.16 -54.88 33.16
C THR A 556 -70.26 -54.61 34.66
N GLY A 557 -70.07 -55.64 35.47
CA GLY A 557 -70.03 -55.51 36.93
C GLY A 557 -71.41 -55.41 37.59
N PHE A 558 -72.49 -55.61 36.84
CA PHE A 558 -73.84 -55.73 37.40
C PHE A 558 -74.07 -57.13 37.96
N ASP A 559 -74.38 -57.24 39.24
CA ASP A 559 -74.72 -58.49 39.91
C ASP A 559 -75.86 -58.34 40.94
N ASN A 560 -76.10 -59.38 41.76
CA ASN A 560 -77.20 -59.37 42.73
C ASN A 560 -76.95 -58.41 43.91
N ASP A 561 -75.71 -58.03 44.21
CA ASP A 561 -75.38 -57.10 45.28
C ASP A 561 -75.75 -55.65 44.90
N ASP A 562 -75.89 -55.36 43.60
CA ASP A 562 -76.38 -54.07 43.08
C ASP A 562 -77.90 -53.88 43.25
N LEU A 563 -78.62 -54.93 43.66
CA LEU A 563 -80.07 -54.94 43.79
C LEU A 563 -80.51 -54.96 45.25
N THR A 564 -81.33 -53.99 45.62
CA THR A 564 -81.97 -53.98 46.95
C THR A 564 -83.40 -54.52 46.85
N VAL A 565 -83.69 -55.60 47.58
CA VAL A 565 -85.03 -56.22 47.63
C VAL A 565 -85.53 -56.30 49.08
N PRO A 566 -86.13 -55.23 49.63
CA PRO A 566 -86.39 -55.10 51.07
C PRO A 566 -87.34 -56.15 51.68
N ASN A 567 -88.17 -56.80 50.88
CA ASN A 567 -89.22 -57.72 51.32
C ASN A 567 -89.19 -59.07 50.60
N GLY A 568 -88.03 -59.45 50.05
CA GLY A 568 -87.87 -60.69 49.29
C GLY A 568 -86.41 -61.10 49.20
N THR A 569 -86.14 -62.15 48.43
CA THR A 569 -84.79 -62.64 48.12
C THR A 569 -84.66 -62.80 46.61
N LEU A 570 -83.53 -62.37 46.04
CA LEU A 570 -83.18 -62.65 44.65
C LEU A 570 -82.33 -63.91 44.57
N THR A 571 -82.57 -64.73 43.56
CA THR A 571 -81.74 -65.87 43.18
C THR A 571 -81.53 -65.81 41.68
N ALA A 572 -80.27 -65.85 41.24
CA ALA A 572 -79.89 -65.82 39.83
C ALA A 572 -80.13 -67.16 39.13
#